data_AF-A0A7H9BDX7-F1
#
_entry.id   AF-A0A7H9BDX7-F1
#
_cell.length_a   1.000
_cell.length_b   1.000
_cell.length_c   1.000
_cell.angle_alpha   90.00
_cell.angle_beta   90.00
_cell.angle_gamma   90.00
#
_symmetry.space_group_name_H-M   'P 1'
#
loop_
_entity.id
_entity.type
_entity.pdbx_description
1 polymer ?
#
loop_
_entity_poly.entity_id
_entity_poly.type
_entity_poly.pdbx_seq_one_letter_code
_entity_poly.pdbx_strand_id
1 'polypeptide(L)' 'MNRPSYGAAPYDWLYELPDRDLETLEKGLHELITQKPSAFSVFKAHSMREAIECILFDRQQSRRHVA' A
#
# COMPACT_ATOMS: atom_id res chain seq x y z
N MET A 1 23.70 -15.81 -15.20
CA MET A 1 22.45 -15.59 -15.96
C MET A 1 21.51 -14.80 -15.07
N ASN A 2 21.25 -13.53 -15.38
CA ASN A 2 20.30 -12.72 -14.61
C ASN A 2 18.88 -13.19 -14.92
N ARG A 3 18.13 -13.53 -13.86
CA ARG A 3 16.74 -13.98 -13.97
C ARG A 3 15.93 -12.87 -14.65
N PRO A 4 15.10 -13.17 -15.66
CA PRO A 4 14.19 -12.17 -16.21
C PRO A 4 13.27 -11.69 -15.08
N SER A 5 13.28 -10.39 -14.80
CA SER A 5 12.38 -9.75 -13.82
C SER A 5 10.99 -9.66 -14.45
N TYR A 6 10.23 -10.75 -14.32
CA TYR A 6 8.79 -10.75 -14.59
C TYR A 6 8.11 -9.97 -13.47
N GLY A 7 7.84 -8.69 -13.72
CA GLY A 7 6.95 -7.87 -12.89
C GLY A 7 7.53 -7.51 -11.53
N ALA A 8 7.87 -6.23 -11.33
CA ALA A 8 7.77 -5.67 -9.99
C ALA A 8 6.33 -5.92 -9.52
N ALA A 9 6.15 -6.49 -8.33
CA ALA A 9 4.80 -6.63 -7.81
C ALA A 9 4.25 -5.20 -7.62
N PRO A 10 2.98 -4.97 -7.96
CA PRO A 10 2.41 -3.65 -7.82
C PRO A 10 2.63 -3.18 -6.38
N TYR A 11 3.27 -2.02 -6.25
CA TYR A 11 3.51 -1.33 -4.99
C TYR A 11 4.63 -1.88 -4.07
N ASP A 12 5.62 -2.62 -4.60
CA ASP A 12 6.79 -3.07 -3.81
C ASP A 12 7.50 -1.95 -3.03
N TRP A 13 7.57 -0.75 -3.61
CA TRP A 13 8.17 0.42 -2.99
C TRP A 13 7.48 0.86 -1.68
N LEU A 14 6.23 0.45 -1.43
CA LEU A 14 5.53 0.75 -0.18
C LEU A 14 6.21 0.10 1.03
N TYR A 15 6.89 -1.04 0.85
CA TYR A 15 7.59 -1.71 1.95
C TYR A 15 8.80 -0.91 2.44
N GLU A 16 9.31 0.02 1.64
CA GLU A 16 10.43 0.90 2.00
C GLU A 16 9.98 2.10 2.85
N LEU A 17 8.68 2.41 2.85
CA LEU A 17 8.14 3.55 3.59
C LEU A 17 7.98 3.25 5.09
N PRO A 18 8.23 4.23 5.98
CA PRO A 18 7.87 4.11 7.38
C PRO A 18 6.35 4.15 7.59
N ASP A 19 5.88 3.59 8.71
CA ASP A 19 4.43 3.48 9.00
C ASP A 19 3.71 4.84 8.93
N ARG A 20 4.34 5.92 9.42
CA ARG A 20 3.75 7.27 9.38
C ARG A 20 3.46 7.75 7.95
N ASP A 21 4.36 7.45 7.02
CA ASP A 21 4.21 7.87 5.62
C ASP A 21 3.15 7.00 4.92
N LEU A 22 3.09 5.71 5.26
CA LEU A 22 2.04 4.79 4.82
C LEU A 22 0.65 5.25 5.32
N GLU A 23 0.51 5.60 6.59
CA GLU A 23 -0.73 6.13 7.17
C GLU A 23 -1.16 7.45 6.51
N THR A 24 -0.20 8.33 6.23
CA THR A 24 -0.47 9.60 5.53
C THR A 24 -0.97 9.34 4.11
N LEU A 25 -0.37 8.37 3.42
CA LEU A 25 -0.76 7.98 2.07
C LEU A 25 -2.14 7.31 2.05
N GLU A 26 -2.42 6.40 3.00
CA GLU A 26 -3.73 5.75 3.18
C GLU A 26 -4.84 6.79 3.32
N LYS A 27 -4.63 7.78 4.19
CA LYS A 27 -5.58 8.87 4.40
C LYS A 27 -5.83 9.69 3.13
N GLY A 28 -4.76 10.04 2.40
CA GLY A 28 -4.87 10.77 1.14
C GLY A 28 -5.62 10.00 0.04
N LEU A 29 -5.41 8.68 -0.03
CA LEU A 29 -6.14 7.81 -0.94
C LEU A 29 -7.62 7.71 -0.55
N HIS A 30 -7.92 7.61 0.74
CA HIS A 30 -9.28 7.61 1.25
C HIS A 30 -10.02 8.92 0.90
N GLU A 31 -9.38 10.07 1.11
CA GLU A 31 -9.93 11.38 0.72
C GLU A 31 -10.14 11.49 -0.80
N LEU A 32 -9.20 10.99 -1.60
CA LEU A 32 -9.32 10.98 -3.06
C LEU A 32 -10.50 10.12 -3.54
N ILE A 33 -10.64 8.91 -2.99
CA ILE A 33 -11.71 7.97 -3.31
C ILE A 33 -13.07 8.60 -2.97
N THR A 34 -13.19 9.23 -1.81
CA THR A 34 -14.45 9.82 -1.33
C THR A 34 -14.83 11.09 -2.08
N GLN A 35 -13.87 11.96 -2.39
CA GLN A 35 -14.16 13.25 -3.03
C GLN A 35 -14.26 13.19 -4.56
N LYS A 36 -13.56 12.26 -5.21
CA LYS A 36 -13.51 12.15 -6.68
C LYS A 36 -13.65 10.70 -7.15
N PRO A 37 -14.88 10.13 -7.09
CA PRO A 37 -15.14 8.77 -7.54
C PRO A 37 -15.16 8.70 -9.09
N SER A 38 -14.00 8.79 -9.72
CA SER A 38 -13.84 8.45 -11.15
C SER A 38 -13.45 6.98 -11.28
N ALA A 39 -13.91 6.28 -12.32
CA ALA A 39 -13.64 4.84 -12.51
C ALA A 39 -12.12 4.50 -12.49
N PHE A 40 -11.28 5.41 -12.98
CA PHE A 40 -9.82 5.26 -12.97
C PHE A 40 -9.20 5.53 -11.59
N SER A 41 -9.69 6.56 -10.90
CA SER A 41 -9.28 6.90 -9.54
C SER A 41 -9.65 5.81 -8.55
N VAL A 42 -10.84 5.22 -8.70
CA VAL A 42 -11.36 4.17 -7.82
C VAL A 42 -10.47 2.94 -7.91
N PHE A 43 -10.26 2.34 -9.09
CA PHE A 43 -9.56 1.04 -9.14
C PHE A 43 -8.11 1.11 -8.60
N LYS A 44 -7.30 2.07 -9.07
CA LYS A 44 -5.88 2.16 -8.65
C LYS A 44 -5.70 2.69 -7.23
N ALA A 45 -6.56 3.60 -6.77
CA ALA A 45 -6.46 4.10 -5.40
C ALA A 45 -6.94 3.04 -4.40
N HIS A 46 -7.99 2.28 -4.73
CA HIS A 46 -8.43 1.16 -3.90
C HIS A 46 -7.36 0.08 -3.81
N SER A 47 -6.78 -0.37 -4.93
CA SER A 47 -5.74 -1.40 -4.90
C SER A 47 -4.49 -0.97 -4.15
N MET A 48 -4.12 0.32 -4.23
CA MET A 48 -3.00 0.86 -3.45
C MET A 48 -3.35 0.98 -1.96
N ARG A 49 -4.56 1.41 -1.62
CA ARG A 49 -5.02 1.51 -0.22
C ARG A 49 -5.05 0.14 0.46
N GLU A 50 -5.58 -0.88 -0.22
CA GLU A 50 -5.58 -2.27 0.27
C GLU A 50 -4.16 -2.79 0.49
N ALA A 51 -3.22 -2.50 -0.43
CA ALA A 51 -1.82 -2.87 -0.25
C ALA A 51 -1.20 -2.23 0.99
N ILE A 52 -1.50 -0.94 1.26
CA ILE A 52 -1.02 -0.24 2.47
C ILE A 52 -1.61 -0.88 3.73
N GLU A 53 -2.91 -1.17 3.75
CA GLU A 53 -3.58 -1.79 4.89
C GLU A 53 -2.97 -3.17 5.23
N CYS A 54 -2.69 -3.99 4.21
CA CYS A 54 -1.99 -5.27 4.38
C CYS A 54 -0.59 -5.09 4.98
N ILE A 55 0.20 -4.13 4.47
CA ILE A 55 1.56 -3.89 4.98
C ILE A 55 1.54 -3.44 6.45
N LEU A 56 0.63 -2.52 6.80
CA LEU A 56 0.50 -2.05 8.19
C LEU A 56 0.08 -3.18 9.12
N PHE A 57 -0.86 -4.02 8.68
CA PHE A 57 -1.30 -5.19 9.43
C PHE A 57 -0.17 -6.21 9.64
N ASP A 58 0.57 -6.57 8.60
CA ASP A 58 1.69 -7.50 8.65
C ASP A 58 2.81 -7.00 9.58
N ARG A 59 3.11 -5.70 9.54
CA ARG A 59 4.09 -5.07 10.45
C ARG A 59 3.62 -5.11 11.90
N GLN A 60 2.33 -4.84 12.15
CA GLN A 60 1.76 -4.94 13.50
C GLN A 60 1.81 -6.38 14.04
N GLN A 61 1.49 -7.37 13.22
CA GLN A 61 1.62 -8.78 13.60
C GLN A 61 3.07 -9.16 13.88
N SER A 62 3.99 -8.77 12.99
CA SER A 62 5.43 -9.05 13.14
C SER A 62 5.97 -8.47 14.45
N ARG A 63 5.57 -7.26 14.82
CA ARG A 63 5.95 -6.64 16.12
C ARG A 63 5.38 -7.39 17.32
N ARG A 64 4.17 -7.94 17.23
CA ARG A 64 3.54 -8.73 18.30
C ARG A 64 4.18 -10.11 18.48
N HIS A 65 4.72 -10.70 17.42
CA HIS A 65 5.39 -12.01 17.48
C HIS A 65 6.84 -11.95 17.99
N VAL A 66 7.45 -10.77 17.99
CA VAL A 66 8.83 -10.54 18.49
C VAL A 66 8.84 -10.09 19.96
N ALA A 67 7.69 -9.70 20.51
CA ALA A 67 7.50 -9.31 21.91
C ALA A 67 7.11 -10.52 22.77
#